data_AF-A0A3D3G9N9-F1
#
_entry.id   AF-A0A3D3G9N9-F1
#
_cell.length_a   1.000
_cell.length_b   1.000
_cell.length_c   1.000
_cell.angle_alpha   90.00
_cell.angle_beta   90.00
_cell.angle_gamma   90.00
#
_symmetry.space_group_name_H-M   'P 1'
#
loop_
_entity.id
_entity.type
_entity.pdbx_description
1 polymer ?
#
loop_
_entity_poly.entity_id
_entity_poly.type
_entity_poly.pdbx_seq_one_letter_code
_entity_poly.pdbx_strand_id
1 'polypeptide(L)'
;MNSSLELFRTTFFACLIASLAVACAKPDQQPRTPTPLHEAYELMDRGQNAKAILLLENISRKAPDSDEARVLLASACLGEAGVDVYAIYDSFKEIIFAKSLEDSFWQPKADVPAPEHPKEKPVVHGKQAQEPAPLELLIDRLDLNLARVQNVTNLLSRFPDVAKEKWSLLDKALENLDSVTQSRDVHLYKVFIRVVYLKAFLGQEVVSDSDFGRKRWACKLDLEKLRENFVWITQNLVAASEDFRSVFPSKATSLDGMHGQLAGVLTILEEMKSSGPVGSNTGLLSAQLKLQSTFRCDTSSSAF
;
A
#
# COMPACT_ATOMS: atom_id res chain seq x y z
N MET A 1 -13.00 85.26 20.42
CA MET A 1 -11.98 84.73 19.49
C MET A 1 -11.78 83.21 19.58
N ASN A 2 -12.64 82.44 20.27
CA ASN A 2 -12.48 80.97 20.37
C ASN A 2 -13.34 80.16 19.36
N SER A 3 -14.32 80.77 18.70
CA SER A 3 -15.26 80.04 17.83
C SER A 3 -14.70 79.69 16.44
N SER A 4 -13.69 80.41 15.95
CA SER A 4 -13.08 80.13 14.64
C SER A 4 -12.09 78.96 14.65
N LEU A 5 -11.53 78.61 15.82
CA LEU A 5 -10.57 77.51 15.95
C LEU A 5 -11.27 76.14 16.00
N GLU A 6 -12.49 76.09 16.55
CA GLU A 6 -13.28 74.84 16.59
C GLU A 6 -13.83 74.47 15.22
N LEU A 7 -14.28 75.46 14.42
CA LEU A 7 -14.76 75.22 13.06
C LEU A 7 -13.66 74.66 12.14
N PHE A 8 -12.41 75.08 12.35
CA PHE A 8 -11.29 74.60 11.55
C PHE A 8 -10.91 73.15 11.92
N ARG A 9 -10.98 72.78 13.21
CA ARG A 9 -10.71 71.42 13.69
C ARG A 9 -11.75 70.42 13.19
N THR A 10 -13.04 70.74 13.26
CA THR A 10 -14.09 69.81 12.81
C THR A 10 -14.06 69.59 11.30
N THR A 11 -13.77 70.63 10.52
CA THR A 11 -13.70 70.53 9.05
C THR A 11 -12.47 69.75 8.58
N PHE A 12 -11.32 69.93 9.23
CA PHE A 12 -10.09 69.21 8.90
C PHE A 12 -10.19 67.71 9.21
N PHE A 13 -10.79 67.33 10.35
CA PHE A 13 -11.02 65.93 10.69
C PHE A 13 -12.04 65.25 9.77
N ALA A 14 -13.10 65.95 9.35
CA ALA A 14 -14.07 65.40 8.40
C ALA A 14 -13.44 65.11 7.02
N CYS A 15 -12.58 66.00 6.51
CA CYS A 15 -11.85 65.77 5.26
C CYS A 15 -10.81 64.64 5.38
N LEU A 16 -10.13 64.50 6.53
CA LEU A 16 -9.16 63.43 6.76
C LEU A 16 -9.82 62.05 6.84
N ILE A 17 -10.98 61.94 7.48
CA ILE A 17 -11.75 60.70 7.56
C ILE A 17 -12.34 60.33 6.18
N ALA A 18 -12.81 61.32 5.41
CA ALA A 18 -13.31 61.09 4.05
C ALA A 18 -12.21 60.62 3.09
N SER A 19 -10.97 61.11 3.23
CA SER A 19 -9.84 60.68 2.39
C SER A 19 -9.26 59.32 2.82
N LEU A 20 -9.36 58.93 4.09
CA LEU A 20 -9.05 57.56 4.55
C LEU A 20 -10.10 56.53 4.10
N ALA A 21 -11.37 56.91 3.98
CA ALA A 21 -12.43 56.01 3.49
C ALA A 21 -12.25 55.65 2.00
N VAL A 22 -11.70 56.55 1.17
CA VAL A 22 -11.41 56.29 -0.25
C VAL A 22 -10.16 55.43 -0.43
N ALA A 23 -9.18 55.51 0.48
CA ALA A 23 -7.99 54.65 0.49
C ALA A 23 -8.27 53.21 1.01
N CYS A 24 -9.38 52.99 1.72
CA CYS A 24 -9.84 51.67 2.16
C CYS A 24 -10.92 51.04 1.26
N ALA A 25 -11.35 51.71 0.19
CA ALA A 25 -12.07 51.06 -0.88
C ALA A 25 -11.08 50.11 -1.58
N LYS A 26 -11.06 48.85 -1.14
CA LYS A 26 -10.33 47.76 -1.81
C LYS A 26 -10.62 47.92 -3.30
N PRO A 27 -9.61 48.10 -4.16
CA PRO A 27 -9.83 48.19 -5.60
C PRO A 27 -10.71 47.01 -5.96
N ASP A 28 -11.84 47.26 -6.62
CA ASP A 28 -12.83 46.27 -7.06
C ASP A 28 -12.06 45.04 -7.57
N GLN A 29 -11.88 44.06 -6.68
CA GLN A 29 -11.23 42.81 -7.01
C GLN A 29 -12.33 42.07 -7.75
N GLN A 30 -12.42 42.37 -9.05
CA GLN A 30 -13.15 41.57 -10.02
C GLN A 30 -12.87 40.11 -9.64
N PRO A 31 -13.91 39.32 -9.29
CA PRO A 31 -13.71 37.98 -8.79
C PRO A 31 -12.85 37.25 -9.81
N ARG A 32 -11.62 36.91 -9.42
CA ARG A 32 -10.70 36.20 -10.31
C ARG A 32 -11.42 34.92 -10.70
N THR A 33 -11.67 34.75 -11.98
CA THR A 33 -12.24 33.52 -12.50
C THR A 33 -11.38 32.37 -11.96
N PRO A 34 -11.95 31.40 -11.24
CA PRO A 34 -11.16 30.34 -10.63
C PRO A 34 -10.36 29.63 -11.73
N THR A 35 -9.09 29.35 -11.43
CA THR A 35 -8.26 28.61 -12.37
C THR A 35 -8.83 27.19 -12.53
N PRO A 36 -8.66 26.52 -13.68
CA PRO A 36 -9.12 25.14 -13.85
C PRO A 36 -8.59 24.18 -12.77
N LEU A 37 -7.39 24.46 -12.23
CA LEU A 37 -6.82 23.69 -11.13
C LEU A 37 -7.58 23.90 -9.82
N HIS A 38 -7.98 25.15 -9.52
CA HIS A 38 -8.82 25.45 -8.35
C HIS A 38 -10.22 24.83 -8.48
N GLU A 39 -10.80 24.84 -9.67
CA GLU A 39 -12.07 24.14 -9.94
C GLU A 39 -11.93 22.62 -9.69
N ALA A 40 -10.81 22.01 -10.07
CA ALA A 40 -10.55 20.59 -9.78
C ALA A 40 -10.49 20.31 -8.26
N TYR A 41 -9.84 21.18 -7.48
CA TYR A 41 -9.87 21.09 -6.00
C TYR A 41 -11.30 21.17 -5.46
N GLU A 42 -12.09 22.16 -5.89
CA GLU A 42 -13.48 22.28 -5.43
C GLU A 42 -14.34 21.05 -5.79
N LEU A 43 -14.08 20.43 -6.95
CA LEU A 43 -14.76 19.20 -7.34
C LEU A 43 -14.39 18.04 -6.40
N MET A 44 -13.11 17.89 -6.03
CA MET A 44 -12.66 16.89 -5.07
C MET A 44 -13.27 17.12 -3.68
N ASP A 45 -13.29 18.37 -3.19
CA ASP A 45 -13.88 18.73 -1.89
C ASP A 45 -15.39 18.41 -1.83
N ARG A 46 -16.08 18.48 -2.97
CA ARG A 46 -17.50 18.11 -3.11
C ARG A 46 -17.71 16.61 -3.35
N GLY A 47 -16.65 15.80 -3.32
CA GLY A 47 -16.68 14.35 -3.60
C GLY A 47 -16.94 14.01 -5.07
N GLN A 48 -16.84 14.97 -6.00
CA GLN A 48 -17.06 14.78 -7.44
C GLN A 48 -15.77 14.32 -8.14
N ASN A 49 -15.13 13.27 -7.61
CA ASN A 49 -13.81 12.81 -8.01
C ASN A 49 -13.72 12.43 -9.50
N ALA A 50 -14.70 11.71 -10.04
CA ALA A 50 -14.76 11.42 -11.48
C ALA A 50 -14.67 12.68 -12.37
N LYS A 51 -15.34 13.77 -11.99
CA LYS A 51 -15.26 15.04 -12.76
C LYS A 51 -13.91 15.72 -12.60
N ALA A 52 -13.37 15.70 -11.37
CA ALA A 52 -12.03 16.23 -11.10
C ALA A 52 -10.97 15.50 -11.93
N ILE A 53 -11.04 14.16 -12.03
CA ILE A 53 -10.14 13.36 -12.88
C ILE A 53 -10.17 13.84 -14.32
N LEU A 54 -11.35 13.96 -14.94
CA LEU A 54 -11.47 14.40 -16.34
C LEU A 54 -10.89 15.81 -16.56
N LEU A 55 -11.11 16.72 -15.60
CA LEU A 55 -10.57 18.08 -15.66
C LEU A 55 -9.04 18.07 -15.53
N LEU A 56 -8.51 17.32 -14.57
CA LEU A 56 -7.08 17.20 -14.29
C LEU A 56 -6.34 16.51 -15.44
N GLU A 57 -6.90 15.48 -16.07
CA GLU A 57 -6.33 14.88 -17.29
C GLU A 57 -6.23 15.88 -18.45
N ASN A 58 -7.23 16.75 -18.60
CA ASN A 58 -7.18 17.81 -19.59
C ASN A 58 -6.09 18.84 -19.27
N ILE A 59 -5.92 19.20 -17.99
CA ILE A 59 -4.86 20.08 -17.53
C ILE A 59 -3.49 19.44 -17.77
N SER A 60 -3.27 18.20 -17.34
CA SER A 60 -2.01 17.46 -17.52
C SER A 60 -1.67 17.24 -18.99
N ARG A 61 -2.64 17.09 -19.89
CA ARG A 61 -2.37 17.04 -21.35
C ARG A 61 -1.87 18.39 -21.90
N LYS A 62 -2.38 19.50 -21.38
CA LYS A 62 -1.99 20.85 -21.81
C LYS A 62 -0.70 21.34 -21.16
N ALA A 63 -0.44 20.90 -19.94
CA ALA A 63 0.73 21.23 -19.14
C ALA A 63 1.33 19.93 -18.57
N PRO A 64 2.03 19.14 -19.41
CA PRO A 64 2.58 17.85 -19.00
C PRO A 64 3.55 17.97 -17.83
N ASP A 65 4.27 19.07 -17.69
CA ASP A 65 5.26 19.28 -16.63
C ASP A 65 4.65 19.82 -15.33
N SER A 66 3.31 19.86 -15.21
CA SER A 66 2.63 20.31 -13.99
C SER A 66 2.58 19.18 -12.95
N ASP A 67 3.60 19.16 -12.09
CA ASP A 67 3.68 18.25 -10.94
C ASP A 67 2.42 18.35 -10.04
N GLU A 68 1.94 19.57 -9.80
CA GLU A 68 0.73 19.81 -9.00
C GLU A 68 -0.51 19.15 -9.62
N ALA A 69 -0.73 19.29 -10.93
CA ALA A 69 -1.86 18.65 -11.60
C ALA A 69 -1.78 17.11 -11.53
N ARG A 70 -0.58 16.54 -11.64
CA ARG A 70 -0.35 15.08 -11.54
C ARG A 70 -0.60 14.55 -10.13
N VAL A 71 -0.14 15.25 -9.09
CA VAL A 71 -0.40 14.91 -7.69
C VAL A 71 -1.90 15.00 -7.38
N LEU A 72 -2.59 16.01 -7.89
CA LEU A 72 -4.04 16.14 -7.75
C LEU A 72 -4.79 15.05 -8.49
N LEU A 73 -4.33 14.67 -9.69
CA LEU A 73 -4.92 13.59 -10.45
C LEU A 73 -4.80 12.26 -9.69
N ALA A 74 -3.64 11.97 -9.09
CA ALA A 74 -3.47 10.81 -8.22
C ALA A 74 -4.44 10.85 -7.02
N SER A 75 -4.62 12.02 -6.42
CA SER A 75 -5.54 12.23 -5.29
C SER A 75 -7.01 12.02 -5.68
N ALA A 76 -7.43 12.56 -6.82
CA ALA A 76 -8.78 12.37 -7.35
C ALA A 76 -9.03 10.90 -7.70
N CYS A 77 -8.04 10.19 -8.25
CA CYS A 77 -8.11 8.74 -8.50
C CYS A 77 -8.32 7.94 -7.21
N LEU A 78 -7.62 8.27 -6.11
CA LEU A 78 -7.85 7.62 -4.81
C LEU A 78 -9.25 7.90 -4.27
N GLY A 79 -9.69 9.16 -4.31
CA GLY A 79 -11.04 9.53 -3.89
C GLY A 79 -12.12 8.79 -4.69
N GLU A 80 -11.95 8.63 -6.01
CA GLU A 80 -12.87 7.87 -6.88
C GLU A 80 -12.81 6.35 -6.64
N ALA A 81 -11.68 5.84 -6.12
CA ALA A 81 -11.54 4.47 -5.65
C ALA A 81 -12.15 4.24 -4.26
N GLY A 82 -12.72 5.28 -3.63
CA GLY A 82 -13.30 5.21 -2.28
C GLY A 82 -12.26 5.28 -1.16
N VAL A 83 -11.06 5.76 -1.46
CA VAL A 83 -9.95 5.83 -0.52
C VAL A 83 -9.87 7.22 0.10
N ASP A 84 -10.07 7.30 1.41
CA ASP A 84 -9.83 8.51 2.19
C ASP A 84 -8.35 8.59 2.63
N VAL A 85 -7.63 9.61 2.15
CA VAL A 85 -6.21 9.83 2.46
C VAL A 85 -5.99 10.11 3.94
N TYR A 86 -6.95 10.75 4.62
CA TYR A 86 -6.83 11.00 6.07
C TYR A 86 -6.93 9.70 6.88
N ALA A 87 -7.82 8.79 6.49
CA ALA A 87 -7.93 7.47 7.12
C ALA A 87 -6.64 6.64 6.95
N ILE A 88 -5.98 6.76 5.80
CA ILE A 88 -4.66 6.12 5.58
C ILE A 88 -3.61 6.74 6.50
N TYR A 89 -3.54 8.07 6.56
CA TYR A 89 -2.57 8.77 7.40
C TYR A 89 -2.68 8.38 8.87
N ASP A 90 -3.90 8.35 9.40
CA ASP A 90 -4.16 7.93 10.78
C ASP A 90 -3.72 6.48 11.03
N SER A 91 -4.04 5.56 10.10
CA SER A 91 -3.60 4.16 10.16
C SER A 91 -2.08 4.03 10.14
N PHE A 92 -1.39 4.78 9.28
CA PHE A 92 0.07 4.79 9.22
C PHE A 92 0.70 5.36 10.47
N LYS A 93 0.11 6.41 11.05
CA LYS A 93 0.61 7.00 12.29
C LYS A 93 0.60 5.97 13.41
N GLU A 94 -0.46 5.19 13.53
CA GLU A 94 -0.51 4.08 14.50
C GLU A 94 0.55 3.02 14.21
N ILE A 95 0.75 2.63 12.95
CA ILE A 95 1.68 1.55 12.59
C ILE A 95 3.15 1.98 12.74
N ILE A 96 3.53 3.14 12.22
CA ILE A 96 4.91 3.64 12.23
C ILE A 96 5.34 4.02 13.65
N PHE A 97 4.43 4.62 14.43
CA PHE A 97 4.76 5.16 15.75
C PHE A 97 4.33 4.27 16.92
N ALA A 98 3.65 3.14 16.68
CA ALA A 98 3.45 2.14 17.73
C ALA A 98 4.76 1.44 18.04
N LYS A 99 5.34 1.80 19.20
CA LYS A 99 6.54 1.21 19.79
C LYS A 99 6.48 -0.33 19.87
N SER A 100 5.28 -0.92 19.94
CA SER A 100 5.09 -2.37 20.10
C SER A 100 5.26 -3.20 18.81
N LEU A 101 5.21 -2.60 17.62
CA LEU A 101 5.29 -3.36 16.36
C LEU A 101 6.72 -3.79 16.03
N GLU A 102 7.72 -2.94 16.32
CA GLU A 102 9.14 -3.29 16.16
C GLU A 102 9.55 -4.46 17.09
N ASP A 103 9.04 -4.47 18.32
CA ASP A 103 9.47 -5.44 19.34
C ASP A 103 8.66 -6.75 19.36
N SER A 104 7.38 -6.76 18.99
CA SER A 104 6.50 -7.94 19.17
C SER A 104 6.13 -8.71 17.91
N PHE A 105 6.19 -8.07 16.74
CA PHE A 105 5.54 -8.63 15.55
C PHE A 105 6.48 -9.43 14.66
N TRP A 106 7.73 -8.96 14.53
CA TRP A 106 8.75 -9.57 13.68
C TRP A 106 9.62 -10.59 14.40
N GLN A 107 9.67 -10.53 15.73
CA GLN A 107 10.43 -11.51 16.49
C GLN A 107 9.68 -12.84 16.49
N PRO A 108 10.35 -13.96 16.16
CA PRO A 108 9.82 -15.28 16.46
C PRO A 108 9.44 -15.28 17.94
N LYS A 109 8.23 -15.72 18.31
CA LYS A 109 7.90 -15.94 19.72
C LYS A 109 9.04 -16.75 20.34
N ALA A 110 9.69 -16.19 21.36
CA ALA A 110 10.90 -16.75 21.97
C ALA A 110 10.72 -18.20 22.47
N ASP A 111 9.48 -18.67 22.57
CA ASP A 111 9.10 -20.01 23.00
C ASP A 111 9.14 -21.08 21.90
N VAL A 112 9.43 -20.73 20.65
CA VAL A 112 9.75 -21.74 19.63
C VAL A 112 11.26 -21.99 19.72
N PRO A 113 11.72 -23.11 20.34
CA PRO A 113 13.13 -23.43 20.37
C PRO A 113 13.62 -23.43 18.93
N ALA A 114 14.67 -22.63 18.65
CA ALA A 114 15.34 -22.64 17.36
C ALA A 114 15.57 -24.11 16.98
N PRO A 115 15.20 -24.54 15.76
CA PRO A 115 15.45 -25.92 15.35
C PRO A 115 16.90 -26.21 15.66
N GLU A 116 17.15 -27.21 16.51
CA GLU A 116 18.51 -27.57 16.90
C GLU A 116 19.28 -27.80 15.62
N HIS A 117 20.15 -26.85 15.27
CA HIS A 117 21.00 -26.98 14.09
C HIS A 117 21.74 -28.30 14.29
N PRO A 118 21.57 -29.29 13.39
CA PRO A 118 22.28 -30.54 13.49
C PRO A 118 23.76 -30.17 13.60
N LYS A 119 24.42 -30.59 14.68
CA LYS A 119 25.84 -30.26 14.94
C LYS A 119 26.63 -30.55 13.67
N GLU A 120 27.01 -29.49 12.95
CA GLU A 120 27.78 -29.59 11.73
C GLU A 120 29.12 -30.23 12.09
N LYS A 121 29.29 -31.49 11.67
CA LYS A 121 30.63 -32.07 11.59
C LYS A 121 31.42 -31.21 10.60
N PRO A 122 32.70 -30.92 10.85
CA PRO A 122 33.49 -30.08 9.96
C PRO A 122 33.52 -30.69 8.56
N VAL A 123 32.82 -30.05 7.61
CA VAL A 123 32.72 -30.49 6.22
C VAL A 123 33.89 -29.89 5.43
N VAL A 124 34.75 -30.78 4.95
CA VAL A 124 35.76 -30.54 3.92
C VAL A 124 35.08 -29.91 2.70
N HIS A 125 35.64 -28.82 2.16
CA HIS A 125 35.12 -28.07 1.01
C HIS A 125 35.00 -28.92 -0.27
N GLY A 126 33.93 -29.70 -0.37
CA GLY A 126 33.31 -30.13 -1.60
C GLY A 126 31.92 -29.53 -1.64
N LYS A 127 31.52 -28.91 -2.76
CA LYS A 127 30.13 -28.51 -3.01
C LYS A 127 29.27 -29.78 -3.04
N GLN A 128 28.85 -30.27 -1.88
CA GLN A 128 27.82 -31.29 -1.81
C GLN A 128 26.52 -30.62 -2.25
N ALA A 129 25.91 -31.16 -3.29
CA ALA A 129 24.55 -30.80 -3.66
C ALA A 129 23.66 -31.06 -2.44
N GLN A 130 23.10 -29.99 -1.89
CA GLN A 130 22.22 -30.06 -0.74
C GLN A 130 20.99 -30.87 -1.15
N GLU A 131 20.77 -32.01 -0.51
CA GLU A 131 19.61 -32.86 -0.77
C GLU A 131 18.34 -32.06 -0.49
N PRO A 132 17.33 -32.07 -1.38
CA PRO A 132 16.12 -31.28 -1.19
C PRO A 132 15.41 -31.69 0.10
N ALA A 133 14.84 -30.71 0.80
CA ALA A 133 14.12 -30.95 2.04
C ALA A 133 12.93 -31.91 1.80
N PRO A 134 12.61 -32.79 2.77
CA PRO A 134 11.42 -33.63 2.67
C PRO A 134 10.15 -32.79 2.49
N LEU A 135 9.24 -33.25 1.64
CA LEU A 135 8.02 -32.51 1.28
C LEU A 135 7.15 -32.19 2.50
N GLU A 136 7.08 -33.08 3.49
CA GLU A 136 6.36 -32.87 4.75
C GLU A 136 6.90 -31.64 5.51
N LEU A 137 8.22 -31.46 5.55
CA LEU A 137 8.86 -30.30 6.19
C LEU A 137 8.55 -29.01 5.42
N LEU A 138 8.48 -29.07 4.09
CA LEU A 138 8.10 -27.93 3.25
C LEU A 138 6.65 -27.50 3.51
N ILE A 139 5.74 -28.46 3.71
CA ILE A 139 4.34 -28.20 4.04
C ILE A 139 4.22 -27.51 5.42
N ASP A 140 4.91 -28.00 6.44
CA ASP A 140 4.89 -27.38 7.77
C ASP A 140 5.46 -25.96 7.75
N ARG A 141 6.53 -25.74 6.97
CA ARG A 141 7.10 -24.41 6.74
C ARG A 141 6.11 -23.50 6.00
N LEU A 142 5.39 -24.02 5.01
CA LEU A 142 4.38 -23.25 4.26
C LEU A 142 3.26 -22.79 5.20
N ASP A 143 2.70 -23.70 6.01
CA ASP A 143 1.62 -23.39 6.96
C ASP A 143 2.04 -22.32 7.98
N LEU A 144 3.24 -22.47 8.57
CA LEU A 144 3.78 -21.47 9.50
C LEU A 144 3.92 -20.08 8.85
N ASN A 145 4.39 -20.00 7.60
CA ASN A 145 4.53 -18.72 6.93
C ASN A 145 3.19 -18.13 6.48
N LEU A 146 2.22 -18.95 6.06
CA LEU A 146 0.86 -18.49 5.79
C LEU A 146 0.19 -17.91 7.05
N ALA A 147 0.40 -18.51 8.21
CA ALA A 147 -0.06 -17.94 9.48
C ALA A 147 0.57 -16.56 9.78
N ARG A 148 1.83 -16.34 9.38
CA ARG A 148 2.47 -15.02 9.47
C ARG A 148 1.86 -14.02 8.50
N VAL A 149 1.56 -14.44 7.27
CA VAL A 149 0.83 -13.61 6.30
C VAL A 149 -0.54 -13.21 6.83
N GLN A 150 -1.25 -14.10 7.50
CA GLN A 150 -2.54 -13.76 8.13
C GLN A 150 -2.40 -12.63 9.16
N ASN A 151 -1.31 -12.62 9.95
CA ASN A 151 -1.04 -11.52 10.88
C ASN A 151 -0.81 -10.20 10.13
N VAL A 152 -0.06 -10.24 9.02
CA VAL A 152 0.11 -9.09 8.13
C VAL A 152 -1.24 -8.59 7.61
N THR A 153 -2.12 -9.48 7.16
CA THR A 153 -3.47 -9.12 6.72
C THR A 153 -4.29 -8.45 7.83
N ASN A 154 -4.17 -8.93 9.07
CA ASN A 154 -4.83 -8.30 10.21
C ASN A 154 -4.32 -6.88 10.47
N LEU A 155 -3.02 -6.62 10.27
CA LEU A 155 -2.46 -5.27 10.35
C LEU A 155 -3.01 -4.37 9.24
N LEU A 156 -3.06 -4.90 8.02
CA LEU A 156 -3.55 -4.19 6.85
C LEU A 156 -5.06 -3.94 6.88
N SER A 157 -5.81 -4.66 7.71
CA SER A 157 -7.27 -4.49 7.86
C SER A 157 -7.70 -3.07 8.24
N ARG A 158 -6.78 -2.26 8.82
CA ARG A 158 -7.01 -0.86 9.21
C ARG A 158 -7.11 0.10 8.03
N PHE A 159 -6.50 -0.23 6.90
CA PHE A 159 -6.56 0.60 5.69
C PHE A 159 -7.94 0.47 5.03
N PRO A 160 -8.37 1.40 4.16
CA PRO A 160 -9.64 1.28 3.44
C PRO A 160 -9.64 0.09 2.47
N ASP A 161 -10.81 -0.52 2.24
CA ASP A 161 -11.01 -1.52 1.19
C ASP A 161 -11.27 -0.84 -0.16
N VAL A 162 -10.74 -1.45 -1.23
CA VAL A 162 -10.93 -0.98 -2.61
C VAL A 162 -11.45 -2.12 -3.47
N ALA A 163 -12.62 -1.94 -4.07
CA ALA A 163 -13.22 -2.94 -4.96
C ALA A 163 -12.32 -3.21 -6.18
N LYS A 164 -12.30 -4.47 -6.67
CA LYS A 164 -11.44 -4.91 -7.78
C LYS A 164 -11.56 -4.05 -9.03
N GLU A 165 -12.79 -3.66 -9.39
CA GLU A 165 -13.08 -2.83 -10.55
C GLU A 165 -12.49 -1.42 -10.46
N LYS A 166 -12.04 -0.99 -9.27
CA LYS A 166 -11.40 0.31 -9.03
C LYS A 166 -9.87 0.23 -8.97
N TRP A 167 -9.25 -0.94 -9.09
CA TRP A 167 -7.78 -1.09 -8.99
C TRP A 167 -7.01 -0.31 -10.07
N SER A 168 -7.57 -0.20 -11.27
CA SER A 168 -6.97 0.60 -12.35
C SER A 168 -6.82 2.08 -12.01
N LEU A 169 -7.61 2.61 -11.06
CA LEU A 169 -7.43 3.96 -10.54
C LEU A 169 -6.21 4.06 -9.61
N LEU A 170 -5.89 3.00 -8.87
CA LEU A 170 -4.68 2.93 -8.05
C LEU A 170 -3.43 2.85 -8.94
N ASP A 171 -3.45 2.02 -9.98
CA ASP A 171 -2.39 1.94 -11.00
C ASP A 171 -2.14 3.33 -11.60
N LYS A 172 -3.21 3.97 -12.09
CA LYS A 172 -3.15 5.31 -12.67
C LYS A 172 -2.64 6.36 -11.69
N ALA A 173 -3.00 6.28 -10.41
CA ALA A 173 -2.49 7.19 -9.39
C ALA A 173 -0.97 7.04 -9.23
N LEU A 174 -0.46 5.79 -9.16
CA LEU A 174 0.98 5.51 -9.09
C LEU A 174 1.72 6.00 -10.33
N GLU A 175 1.20 5.71 -11.53
CA GLU A 175 1.77 6.17 -12.81
C GLU A 175 1.93 7.70 -12.86
N ASN A 176 0.91 8.43 -12.39
CA ASN A 176 0.99 9.89 -12.33
C ASN A 176 2.09 10.35 -11.37
N LEU A 177 2.23 9.74 -10.20
CA LEU A 177 3.27 10.08 -9.22
C LEU A 177 4.69 9.67 -9.66
N ASP A 178 4.84 8.63 -10.47
CA ASP A 178 6.14 8.24 -11.03
C ASP A 178 6.72 9.29 -11.98
N SER A 179 5.84 10.08 -12.59
CA SER A 179 6.22 11.13 -13.52
C SER A 179 6.49 12.50 -12.84
N VAL A 180 6.21 12.63 -11.54
CA VAL A 180 6.39 13.87 -10.76
C VAL A 180 7.84 13.99 -10.26
N THR A 181 8.33 15.22 -10.02
CA THR A 181 9.60 15.42 -9.32
C THR A 181 9.61 14.68 -7.98
N GLN A 182 10.55 13.77 -7.79
CA GLN A 182 10.58 12.94 -6.59
C GLN A 182 10.88 13.80 -5.35
N SER A 183 9.92 13.84 -4.44
CA SER A 183 10.00 14.53 -3.16
C SER A 183 9.62 13.56 -2.04
N ARG A 184 9.93 13.91 -0.80
CA ARG A 184 9.56 13.12 0.37
C ARG A 184 8.05 12.86 0.42
N ASP A 185 7.24 13.87 0.10
CA ASP A 185 5.77 13.74 0.14
C ASP A 185 5.25 12.84 -0.98
N VAL A 186 5.84 12.90 -2.17
CA VAL A 186 5.51 11.99 -3.28
C VAL A 186 5.82 10.54 -2.92
N HIS A 187 7.00 10.27 -2.34
CA HIS A 187 7.34 8.93 -1.86
C HIS A 187 6.35 8.45 -0.79
N LEU A 188 6.02 9.29 0.19
CA LEU A 188 5.04 8.94 1.22
C LEU A 188 3.68 8.61 0.59
N TYR A 189 3.28 9.38 -0.41
CA TYR A 189 2.01 9.17 -1.07
C TYR A 189 1.97 7.85 -1.87
N LYS A 190 3.05 7.51 -2.57
CA LYS A 190 3.20 6.21 -3.23
C LYS A 190 3.12 5.05 -2.23
N VAL A 191 3.75 5.17 -1.07
CA VAL A 191 3.65 4.17 0.01
C VAL A 191 2.20 3.97 0.43
N PHE A 192 1.45 5.06 0.62
CA PHE A 192 0.03 5.00 0.99
C PHE A 192 -0.79 4.22 -0.04
N ILE A 193 -0.62 4.54 -1.32
CA ILE A 193 -1.33 3.86 -2.41
C ILE A 193 -0.97 2.38 -2.46
N ARG A 194 0.33 2.04 -2.42
CA ARG A 194 0.78 0.64 -2.49
C ARG A 194 0.30 -0.19 -1.32
N VAL A 195 0.25 0.37 -0.10
CA VAL A 195 -0.26 -0.37 1.06
C VAL A 195 -1.76 -0.64 0.96
N VAL A 196 -2.55 0.33 0.50
CA VAL A 196 -3.98 0.11 0.20
C VAL A 196 -4.15 -0.94 -0.90
N TYR A 197 -3.33 -0.87 -1.94
CA TYR A 197 -3.38 -1.83 -3.04
C TYR A 197 -3.02 -3.25 -2.59
N LEU A 198 -1.95 -3.40 -1.80
CA LEU A 198 -1.55 -4.66 -1.19
C LEU A 198 -2.66 -5.24 -0.31
N LYS A 199 -3.31 -4.40 0.53
CA LYS A 199 -4.47 -4.84 1.32
C LYS A 199 -5.58 -5.37 0.41
N ALA A 200 -6.00 -4.58 -0.57
CA ALA A 200 -7.10 -4.94 -1.48
C ALA A 200 -6.79 -6.25 -2.23
N PHE A 201 -5.57 -6.39 -2.73
CA PHE A 201 -5.10 -7.59 -3.43
C PHE A 201 -5.07 -8.82 -2.51
N LEU A 202 -4.46 -8.71 -1.32
CA LEU A 202 -4.44 -9.79 -0.34
C LEU A 202 -5.86 -10.23 0.04
N GLY A 203 -6.76 -9.29 0.31
CA GLY A 203 -8.14 -9.60 0.69
C GLY A 203 -8.95 -10.26 -0.42
N GLN A 204 -8.70 -9.94 -1.69
CA GLN A 204 -9.53 -10.39 -2.81
C GLN A 204 -8.95 -11.56 -3.62
N GLU A 205 -7.62 -11.68 -3.72
CA GLU A 205 -6.97 -12.72 -4.53
C GLU A 205 -6.30 -13.82 -3.71
N VAL A 206 -5.98 -13.55 -2.44
CA VAL A 206 -5.29 -14.51 -1.58
C VAL A 206 -6.20 -15.03 -0.48
N VAL A 207 -6.83 -14.12 0.28
CA VAL A 207 -7.60 -14.41 1.49
C VAL A 207 -9.11 -14.39 1.25
N SER A 208 -9.57 -14.18 0.01
CA SER A 208 -11.00 -14.09 -0.32
C SER A 208 -11.77 -15.39 -0.06
N ASP A 209 -11.08 -16.52 -0.01
CA ASP A 209 -11.68 -17.78 0.43
C ASP A 209 -11.87 -17.74 1.95
N SER A 210 -13.13 -17.82 2.39
CA SER A 210 -13.49 -17.93 3.82
C SER A 210 -12.81 -19.10 4.55
N ASP A 211 -12.32 -20.10 3.81
CA ASP A 211 -11.56 -21.22 4.34
C ASP A 211 -10.04 -20.94 4.42
N PHE A 212 -9.52 -19.77 4.00
CA PHE A 212 -8.07 -19.46 3.98
C PHE A 212 -7.40 -19.80 5.32
N GLY A 213 -6.28 -20.53 5.26
CA GLY A 213 -5.58 -21.03 6.45
C GLY A 213 -6.30 -22.17 7.19
N ARG A 214 -7.39 -22.73 6.66
CA ARG A 214 -8.07 -23.92 7.20
C ARG A 214 -7.83 -25.13 6.30
N LYS A 215 -8.06 -26.34 6.85
CA LYS A 215 -7.91 -27.61 6.12
C LYS A 215 -8.66 -27.66 4.79
N ARG A 216 -9.86 -27.04 4.71
CA ARG A 216 -10.66 -26.99 3.48
C ARG A 216 -10.04 -26.14 2.38
N TRP A 217 -9.31 -25.09 2.72
CA TRP A 217 -8.61 -24.26 1.75
C TRP A 217 -7.42 -24.97 1.13
N ALA A 218 -6.68 -25.75 1.92
CA ALA A 218 -5.62 -26.61 1.38
C ALA A 218 -6.12 -27.57 0.30
N CYS A 219 -7.41 -27.95 0.33
CA CYS A 219 -8.02 -28.80 -0.68
C CYS A 219 -8.26 -28.09 -2.03
N LYS A 220 -8.46 -26.77 -2.01
CA LYS A 220 -8.72 -25.93 -3.19
C LYS A 220 -7.50 -25.11 -3.63
N LEU A 221 -6.37 -25.32 -2.95
CA LEU A 221 -5.18 -24.52 -3.12
C LEU A 221 -4.54 -24.76 -4.50
N ASP A 222 -4.57 -23.74 -5.34
CA ASP A 222 -3.78 -23.69 -6.57
C ASP A 222 -2.41 -23.07 -6.23
N LEU A 223 -1.37 -23.91 -6.19
CA LEU A 223 -0.03 -23.46 -5.79
C LEU A 223 0.64 -22.56 -6.84
N GLU A 224 0.28 -22.69 -8.13
CA GLU A 224 0.84 -21.82 -9.17
C GLU A 224 0.20 -20.43 -9.08
N LYS A 225 -1.13 -20.37 -8.94
CA LYS A 225 -1.82 -19.09 -8.68
C LYS A 225 -1.32 -18.44 -7.39
N LEU A 226 -1.12 -19.23 -6.33
CA LEU A 226 -0.55 -18.72 -5.07
C LEU A 226 0.83 -18.13 -5.31
N ARG A 227 1.72 -18.83 -6.01
CA ARG A 227 3.05 -18.35 -6.37
C ARG A 227 2.99 -17.03 -7.14
N GLU A 228 2.19 -16.95 -8.20
CA GLU A 228 2.01 -15.72 -8.99
C GLU A 228 1.55 -14.54 -8.11
N ASN A 229 0.57 -14.77 -7.25
CA ASN A 229 0.07 -13.76 -6.32
C ASN A 229 1.18 -13.29 -5.36
N PHE A 230 1.96 -14.20 -4.78
CA PHE A 230 3.05 -13.84 -3.87
C PHE A 230 4.21 -13.13 -4.56
N VAL A 231 4.49 -13.43 -5.85
CA VAL A 231 5.46 -12.67 -6.64
C VAL A 231 5.01 -11.21 -6.78
N TRP A 232 3.74 -11.00 -7.15
CA TRP A 232 3.17 -9.66 -7.29
C TRP A 232 3.21 -8.88 -5.97
N ILE A 233 2.83 -9.52 -4.85
CA ILE A 233 2.86 -8.93 -3.51
C ILE A 233 4.29 -8.53 -3.14
N THR A 234 5.26 -9.41 -3.37
CA THR A 234 6.67 -9.17 -3.03
C THR A 234 7.23 -7.98 -3.82
N GLN A 235 6.94 -7.89 -5.12
CA GLN A 235 7.35 -6.75 -5.96
C GLN A 235 6.78 -5.41 -5.44
N ASN A 236 5.49 -5.38 -5.11
CA ASN A 236 4.86 -4.18 -4.58
C ASN A 236 5.39 -3.78 -3.19
N LEU A 237 5.74 -4.75 -2.34
CA LEU A 237 6.37 -4.49 -1.06
C LEU A 237 7.80 -3.99 -1.18
N VAL A 238 8.59 -4.50 -2.13
CA VAL A 238 9.92 -3.95 -2.41
C VAL A 238 9.79 -2.49 -2.80
N ALA A 239 8.91 -2.18 -3.76
CA ALA A 239 8.70 -0.81 -4.21
C ALA A 239 8.19 0.10 -3.08
N ALA A 240 7.25 -0.38 -2.24
CA ALA A 240 6.79 0.36 -1.06
C ALA A 240 7.91 0.56 -0.03
N SER A 241 8.79 -0.43 0.18
CA SER A 241 9.91 -0.33 1.12
C SER A 241 10.97 0.66 0.64
N GLU A 242 11.25 0.71 -0.65
CA GLU A 242 12.15 1.70 -1.25
C GLU A 242 11.63 3.13 -1.06
N ASP A 243 10.37 3.38 -1.38
CA ASP A 243 9.76 4.69 -1.14
C ASP A 243 9.71 5.02 0.35
N PHE A 244 9.39 4.04 1.21
CA PHE A 244 9.37 4.26 2.65
C PHE A 244 10.76 4.60 3.22
N ARG A 245 11.83 3.96 2.72
CA ARG A 245 13.21 4.32 3.08
C ARG A 245 13.53 5.77 2.76
N SER A 246 13.02 6.29 1.64
CA SER A 246 13.20 7.69 1.26
C SER A 246 12.48 8.66 2.22
N VAL A 247 11.43 8.22 2.91
CA VAL A 247 10.66 9.05 3.86
C VAL A 247 11.13 8.90 5.30
N PHE A 248 11.43 7.67 5.72
CA PHE A 248 11.80 7.29 7.08
C PHE A 248 12.98 6.30 7.10
N PRO A 249 14.21 6.74 6.80
CA PRO A 249 15.37 5.85 6.66
C PRO A 249 15.63 4.97 7.89
N SER A 250 15.42 5.52 9.10
CA SER A 250 15.65 4.81 10.37
C SER A 250 14.57 3.79 10.74
N LYS A 251 13.45 3.76 10.02
CA LYS A 251 12.28 2.89 10.30
C LYS A 251 12.03 1.83 9.23
N ALA A 252 12.87 1.81 8.19
CA ALA A 252 12.71 0.92 7.04
C ALA A 252 12.71 -0.58 7.36
N THR A 253 13.36 -0.96 8.46
CA THR A 253 13.48 -2.37 8.89
C THR A 253 12.13 -3.05 9.15
N SER A 254 11.08 -2.28 9.46
CA SER A 254 9.74 -2.85 9.70
C SER A 254 9.11 -3.43 8.44
N LEU A 255 9.26 -2.78 7.28
CA LEU A 255 8.76 -3.33 6.00
C LEU A 255 9.66 -4.45 5.48
N ASP A 256 10.96 -4.39 5.79
CA ASP A 256 11.90 -5.47 5.46
C ASP A 256 11.54 -6.79 6.15
N GLY A 257 11.03 -6.73 7.38
CA GLY A 257 10.49 -7.89 8.08
C GLY A 257 9.32 -8.54 7.33
N MET A 258 8.37 -7.73 6.83
CA MET A 258 7.23 -8.22 6.04
C MET A 258 7.71 -8.86 4.73
N HIS A 259 8.59 -8.16 4.01
CA HIS A 259 9.17 -8.64 2.77
C HIS A 259 9.91 -9.98 2.98
N GLY A 260 10.71 -10.09 4.05
CA GLY A 260 11.43 -11.32 4.40
C GLY A 260 10.51 -12.52 4.66
N GLN A 261 9.37 -12.31 5.33
CA GLN A 261 8.39 -13.38 5.55
C GLN A 261 7.76 -13.88 4.25
N LEU A 262 7.40 -12.96 3.34
CA LEU A 262 6.78 -13.30 2.06
C LEU A 262 7.77 -13.92 1.07
N ALA A 263 9.02 -13.43 1.06
CA ALA A 263 10.11 -14.07 0.34
C ALA A 263 10.32 -15.51 0.83
N GLY A 264 10.19 -15.77 2.14
CA GLY A 264 10.21 -17.12 2.70
C GLY A 264 9.15 -18.05 2.12
N VAL A 265 7.91 -17.56 1.93
CA VAL A 265 6.85 -18.32 1.24
C VAL A 265 7.24 -18.64 -0.19
N LEU A 266 7.72 -17.65 -0.95
CA LEU A 266 8.15 -17.87 -2.34
C LEU A 266 9.28 -18.90 -2.45
N THR A 267 10.28 -18.83 -1.57
CA THR A 267 11.36 -19.82 -1.52
C THR A 267 10.81 -21.23 -1.30
N ILE A 268 9.86 -21.41 -0.36
CA ILE A 268 9.23 -22.71 -0.10
C ILE A 268 8.47 -23.20 -1.34
N LEU A 269 7.72 -22.33 -2.02
CA LEU A 269 6.99 -22.70 -3.24
C LEU A 269 7.93 -23.13 -4.37
N GLU A 270 9.08 -22.45 -4.55
CA GLU A 270 10.10 -22.84 -5.53
C GLU A 270 10.83 -24.15 -5.13
N GLU A 271 11.07 -24.37 -3.84
CA GLU A 271 11.57 -25.65 -3.31
C GLU A 271 10.57 -26.79 -3.61
N MET A 272 9.28 -26.58 -3.36
CA MET A 272 8.22 -27.56 -3.67
C MET A 272 8.14 -27.85 -5.18
N LYS A 273 8.30 -26.82 -6.02
CA LYS A 273 8.35 -26.96 -7.48
C LYS A 273 9.55 -27.79 -7.95
N SER A 274 10.72 -27.54 -7.39
CA SER A 274 11.96 -28.24 -7.73
C SER A 274 12.09 -29.65 -7.12
N SER A 275 11.28 -29.96 -6.10
CA SER A 275 11.19 -31.30 -5.46
C SER A 275 10.49 -32.35 -6.34
N GLY A 276 9.90 -31.96 -7.47
CA GLY A 276 9.30 -32.89 -8.43
C GLY A 276 10.34 -33.76 -9.15
N PRO A 277 9.93 -34.90 -9.74
CA PRO A 277 10.83 -35.70 -10.55
C PRO A 277 11.40 -34.87 -11.72
N VAL A 278 12.74 -34.93 -11.87
CA VAL A 278 13.52 -34.17 -12.85
C VAL A 278 12.92 -34.35 -14.25
N GLY A 279 12.54 -33.24 -14.89
CA GLY A 279 11.97 -33.23 -16.24
C GLY A 279 10.45 -33.22 -16.34
N SER A 280 9.73 -33.05 -15.23
CA SER A 280 8.26 -32.88 -15.26
C SER A 280 7.79 -31.64 -14.49
N ASN A 281 6.79 -30.94 -15.02
CA ASN A 281 6.08 -29.87 -14.31
C ASN A 281 5.21 -30.38 -13.14
N THR A 282 5.38 -31.64 -12.73
CA THR A 282 4.53 -32.29 -11.73
C THR A 282 4.93 -31.97 -10.30
N GLY A 283 6.01 -31.21 -10.03
CA GLY A 283 6.48 -30.94 -8.66
C GLY A 283 5.41 -30.25 -7.80
N LEU A 284 4.90 -29.10 -8.23
CA LEU A 284 3.82 -28.41 -7.53
C LEU A 284 2.53 -29.24 -7.50
N LEU A 285 2.21 -29.94 -8.58
CA LEU A 285 1.01 -30.79 -8.64
C LEU A 285 1.11 -31.98 -7.67
N SER A 286 2.29 -32.57 -7.51
CA SER A 286 2.58 -33.64 -6.56
C SER A 286 2.52 -33.12 -5.13
N ALA A 287 3.06 -31.92 -4.90
CA ALA A 287 2.99 -31.24 -3.61
C ALA A 287 1.53 -30.89 -3.23
N GLN A 288 0.72 -30.45 -4.19
CA GLN A 288 -0.70 -30.18 -4.03
C GLN A 288 -1.48 -31.46 -3.73
N LEU A 289 -1.22 -32.55 -4.46
CA LEU A 289 -1.83 -33.86 -4.17
C LEU A 289 -1.41 -34.39 -2.78
N LYS A 290 -0.15 -34.18 -2.39
CA LYS A 290 0.34 -34.55 -1.05
C LYS A 290 -0.33 -33.70 0.03
N LEU A 291 -0.47 -32.40 -0.16
CA LEU A 291 -1.24 -31.50 0.71
C LEU A 291 -2.69 -32.01 0.84
N GLN A 292 -3.36 -32.26 -0.28
CA GLN A 292 -4.75 -32.73 -0.31
C GLN A 292 -4.93 -34.07 0.43
N SER A 293 -4.02 -35.03 0.22
CA SER A 293 -4.05 -36.32 0.90
C SER A 293 -3.73 -36.20 2.40
N THR A 294 -2.77 -35.36 2.77
CA THR A 294 -2.40 -35.09 4.18
C THR A 294 -3.59 -34.48 4.94
N PHE A 295 -4.29 -33.56 4.30
CA PHE A 295 -5.48 -32.91 4.87
C PHE A 295 -6.76 -33.75 4.78
N ARG A 296 -6.69 -34.95 4.18
CA ARG A 296 -7.83 -35.84 3.92
C ARG A 296 -8.97 -35.11 3.22
N CYS A 297 -8.65 -34.43 2.13
CA CYS A 297 -9.64 -33.80 1.28
C CYS A 297 -10.56 -34.88 0.70
N ASP A 298 -11.80 -34.95 1.17
CA ASP A 298 -12.81 -35.85 0.61
C ASP A 298 -13.07 -35.44 -0.85
N THR A 299 -12.55 -36.22 -1.79
CA THR A 299 -12.79 -36.04 -3.23
C THR A 299 -14.19 -36.49 -3.66
N SER A 300 -14.98 -37.04 -2.74
CA SER A 300 -16.29 -37.65 -3.00
C SER A 300 -17.47 -36.67 -3.06
N SER A 301 -17.23 -35.35 -2.93
CA SER A 301 -18.31 -34.34 -2.91
C SER A 301 -18.53 -33.57 -4.23
N SER A 302 -17.92 -33.97 -5.36
CA SER A 302 -18.19 -33.33 -6.66
C SER A 302 -19.30 -34.04 -7.43
N ALA A 303 -20.50 -34.04 -6.86
CA ALA A 303 -21.73 -34.36 -7.57
C ALA A 303 -22.80 -33.31 -7.22
N PHE A 304 -22.53 -32.06 -7.57
CA PHE A 304 -23.52 -30.97 -7.67
C PHE A 304 -23.08 -29.97 -8.74
#